data_AF-A0AA37W7H1-F1
#
_entry.id   AF-A0AA37W7H1-F1
#
_cell.length_a   1.000
_cell.length_b   1.000
_cell.length_c   1.000
_cell.angle_alpha   90.00
_cell.angle_beta   90.00
_cell.angle_gamma   90.00
#
_symmetry.space_group_name_H-M   'P 1'
#
loop_
_entity.id
_entity.type
_entity.pdbx_description
1 polymer ?
#
loop_
_entity_poly.entity_id
_entity_poly.type
_entity_poly.pdbx_seq_one_letter_code
_entity_poly.pdbx_strand_id
1 'polypeptide(L)'
;MSLEVEDMFQGKTVSFSSVSETLAMKDISFQTIQDRLFVVGRIPLGATSKDSALNNTCAIAWNSVQDFLVFDSEQDYFMWIEASES
;
A
#
# COMPACT_ATOMS: atom_id res chain seq x y z
N MET A 1 4.35 17.03 5.15
CA MET A 1 5.13 15.79 5.35
C MET A 1 6.59 16.15 5.24
N SER A 2 7.49 15.51 6.00
CA SER A 2 8.91 15.65 5.71
C SER A 2 9.22 14.92 4.40
N LEU A 3 10.18 15.43 3.63
CA LEU A 3 10.66 14.82 2.38
C LEU A 3 11.07 13.34 2.58
N GLU A 4 11.60 13.02 3.76
CA GLU A 4 12.03 11.68 4.15
C GLU A 4 10.92 10.61 4.11
N VAL A 5 9.66 11.01 4.31
CA VAL A 5 8.52 10.06 4.26
C VAL A 5 8.12 9.75 2.83
N GLU A 6 8.20 10.73 1.92
CA GLU A 6 7.90 10.51 0.50
C GLU A 6 8.98 9.63 -0.14
N ASP A 7 10.25 9.85 0.20
CA ASP A 7 11.38 9.05 -0.27
C ASP A 7 11.30 7.59 0.21
N MET A 8 10.74 7.34 1.41
CA MET A 8 10.57 5.99 1.95
C MET A 8 9.69 5.10 1.07
N PHE A 9 8.68 5.67 0.42
CA PHE A 9 7.67 4.92 -0.34
C PHE A 9 7.86 5.00 -1.86
N GLN A 10 8.78 5.85 -2.33
CA GLN A 10 8.99 6.06 -3.75
C GLN A 10 9.47 4.77 -4.44
N GLY A 11 8.72 4.32 -5.44
CA GLY A 11 9.01 3.11 -6.21
C GLY A 11 8.84 1.81 -5.41
N LYS A 12 8.28 1.87 -4.19
CA LYS A 12 8.06 0.71 -3.32
C LYS A 12 6.65 0.16 -3.48
N THR A 13 6.50 -1.09 -3.04
CA THR A 13 5.18 -1.65 -2.72
C THR A 13 5.03 -1.66 -1.21
N VAL A 14 3.88 -1.24 -0.70
CA VAL A 14 3.68 -1.05 0.74
C VAL A 14 2.40 -1.75 1.16
N SER A 15 2.48 -2.56 2.21
CA SER A 15 1.30 -3.13 2.87
C SER A 15 0.96 -2.27 4.09
N PHE A 16 -0.17 -1.57 4.05
CA PHE A 16 -0.66 -0.75 5.16
C PHE A 16 -1.63 -1.57 6.01
N SER A 17 -1.47 -1.54 7.33
CA SER A 17 -2.45 -2.10 8.26
C SER A 17 -3.33 -1.00 8.86
N SER A 18 -4.60 -1.34 9.06
CA SER A 18 -5.55 -0.59 9.88
C SER A 18 -6.18 -1.53 10.90
N VAL A 19 -7.05 -0.99 11.75
CA VAL A 19 -7.80 -1.79 12.74
C VAL A 19 -8.61 -2.92 12.08
N SER A 20 -9.13 -2.70 10.88
CA SER A 20 -10.09 -3.60 10.24
C SER A 20 -9.50 -4.43 9.10
N GLU A 21 -8.46 -3.94 8.44
CA GLU A 21 -7.98 -4.53 7.19
C GLU A 21 -6.52 -4.15 6.90
N THR A 22 -5.91 -4.95 6.04
CA THR A 22 -4.63 -4.67 5.39
C THR A 22 -4.85 -4.30 3.93
N LEU A 23 -4.16 -3.28 3.45
CA LEU A 23 -4.24 -2.82 2.07
C LEU A 23 -2.84 -2.62 1.49
N ALA A 24 -2.50 -3.43 0.49
CA ALA A 24 -1.26 -3.28 -0.24
C ALA A 24 -1.40 -2.34 -1.44
N MET A 25 -0.37 -1.52 -1.67
CA MET A 25 -0.34 -0.49 -2.70
C MET A 25 1.04 -0.37 -3.36
N LYS A 26 1.07 -0.09 -4.65
CA LYS A 26 2.23 0.42 -5.41
C LYS A 26 1.94 1.81 -5.96
N ASP A 27 2.95 2.47 -6.51
CA ASP A 27 2.84 3.84 -7.06
C ASP A 27 2.30 4.83 -6.01
N ILE A 28 2.88 4.79 -4.81
CA ILE A 28 2.40 5.56 -3.64
C ILE A 28 2.49 7.07 -3.89
N SER A 29 1.42 7.76 -3.54
CA SER A 29 1.34 9.23 -3.45
C SER A 29 0.52 9.63 -2.23
N PHE A 30 0.73 10.86 -1.73
CA PHE A 30 -0.06 11.42 -0.65
C PHE A 30 -0.95 12.55 -1.17
N GLN A 31 -2.24 12.51 -0.82
CA GLN A 31 -3.22 13.47 -1.31
C GLN A 31 -4.16 13.91 -0.19
N THR A 32 -4.42 15.21 -0.08
CA THR A 32 -5.43 15.74 0.84
C THR A 32 -6.76 15.85 0.12
N ILE A 33 -7.78 15.14 0.64
CA ILE A 33 -9.16 15.17 0.12
C ILE A 33 -10.07 15.56 1.27
N GLN A 34 -10.81 16.67 1.12
CA GLN A 34 -11.72 17.20 2.16
C GLN A 34 -11.05 17.28 3.55
N ASP A 35 -9.90 17.95 3.62
CA ASP A 35 -9.09 18.16 4.83
C ASP A 35 -8.54 16.88 5.50
N ARG A 36 -8.64 15.74 4.82
CA ARG A 36 -8.09 14.46 5.28
C ARG A 36 -6.98 13.99 4.36
N LEU A 37 -5.86 13.57 4.96
CA LEU A 37 -4.73 13.02 4.23
C LEU A 37 -4.97 11.55 3.89
N PHE A 38 -4.82 11.21 2.62
CA PHE A 38 -4.86 9.85 2.11
C PHE A 38 -3.52 9.46 1.51
N VAL A 39 -3.16 8.19 1.72
CA VAL A 39 -2.20 7.49 0.87
C VAL A 39 -2.98 6.91 -0.28
N VAL A 40 -2.57 7.23 -1.50
CA VAL A 40 -3.23 6.82 -2.75
C VAL A 40 -2.21 6.05 -3.57
N GLY A 41 -2.62 4.91 -4.10
CA GLY A 41 -1.78 4.08 -4.95
C GLY A 41 -2.62 3.14 -5.80
N ARG A 42 -2.01 2.05 -6.25
CA ARG A 42 -2.65 1.01 -7.06
C ARG A 42 -2.49 -0.35 -6.41
N ILE A 43 -3.49 -1.21 -6.56
CA ILE A 43 -3.42 -2.57 -6.04
C ILE A 43 -2.30 -3.35 -6.75
N PRO A 44 -1.32 -3.93 -6.03
CA PRO A 44 -0.28 -4.76 -6.60
C PRO A 44 -0.74 -6.21 -6.81
N LEU A 45 0.05 -6.97 -7.55
CA LEU A 45 -0.12 -8.41 -7.77
C LEU A 45 -0.14 -9.17 -6.43
N GLY A 46 -1.05 -10.13 -6.30
CA GLY A 46 -1.24 -10.96 -5.11
C GLY A 46 -2.02 -10.28 -3.97
N ALA A 47 -2.38 -9.00 -4.10
CA ALA A 47 -3.09 -8.30 -3.02
C ALA A 47 -4.58 -8.61 -2.93
N THR A 48 -5.16 -9.24 -3.95
CA THR A 48 -6.57 -9.64 -3.94
C THR A 48 -6.72 -11.04 -4.51
N SER A 49 -7.80 -11.73 -4.12
CA SER A 49 -8.09 -13.05 -4.66
C SER A 49 -8.18 -12.99 -6.18
N LYS A 50 -7.38 -13.83 -6.84
CA LYS A 50 -7.27 -13.92 -8.31
C LYS A 50 -6.96 -12.58 -8.98
N ASP A 51 -6.31 -11.66 -8.26
CA ASP A 51 -5.93 -10.34 -8.77
C ASP A 51 -7.10 -9.51 -9.33
N SER A 52 -8.30 -9.75 -8.79
CA SER A 52 -9.55 -9.13 -9.25
C SER A 52 -9.56 -7.60 -9.25
N ALA A 53 -8.70 -6.96 -8.45
CA ALA A 53 -8.56 -5.51 -8.41
C ALA A 53 -7.18 -5.00 -8.85
N LEU A 54 -6.35 -5.83 -9.49
CA LEU A 54 -4.99 -5.47 -9.91
C LEU A 54 -4.97 -4.14 -10.69
N ASN A 55 -4.06 -3.26 -10.32
CA ASN A 55 -3.88 -1.91 -10.86
C ASN A 55 -5.04 -0.93 -10.63
N ASN A 56 -6.14 -1.33 -9.97
CA ASN A 56 -7.18 -0.37 -9.59
C ASN A 56 -6.62 0.64 -8.59
N THR A 57 -7.03 1.89 -8.73
CA THR A 57 -6.73 2.94 -7.76
C THR A 57 -7.39 2.60 -6.43
N CYS A 58 -6.61 2.72 -5.36
CA CYS A 58 -7.09 2.55 -4.00
C CYS A 58 -6.48 3.63 -3.11
N ALA A 59 -7.12 3.86 -1.96
CA ALA A 59 -6.67 4.84 -1.01
C ALA A 59 -6.97 4.39 0.41
N ILE A 60 -6.07 4.73 1.33
CA ILE A 60 -6.26 4.56 2.77
C ILE A 60 -6.02 5.90 3.43
N ALA A 61 -6.84 6.25 4.41
CA ALA A 61 -6.60 7.47 5.14
C ALA A 61 -5.39 7.31 6.06
N TRP A 62 -4.47 8.28 6.02
CA TRP A 62 -3.23 8.19 6.79
C TRP A 62 -3.49 8.10 8.30
N ASN A 63 -4.54 8.77 8.79
CA ASN A 63 -4.92 8.73 10.19
C ASN A 63 -5.52 7.38 10.67
N SER A 64 -5.83 6.45 9.76
CA SER A 64 -6.27 5.09 10.11
C SER A 64 -5.16 4.04 10.00
N VAL A 65 -3.99 4.40 9.47
CA VAL A 65 -2.84 3.49 9.38
C VAL A 65 -2.26 3.28 10.78
N GLN A 66 -2.01 2.02 11.14
CA GLN A 66 -1.36 1.64 12.40
C GLN A 66 0.09 1.26 12.15
N ASP A 67 0.30 0.31 11.24
CA ASP A 67 1.63 -0.17 10.85
C ASP A 67 1.72 -0.24 9.32
N PHE A 68 2.94 -0.38 8.82
CA PHE A 68 3.17 -0.67 7.41
C PHE A 68 4.43 -1.50 7.21
N LEU A 69 4.44 -2.29 6.13
CA LEU A 69 5.61 -3.01 5.63
C LEU A 69 5.97 -2.47 4.25
N VAL A 70 7.25 -2.13 4.06
CA VAL A 70 7.77 -1.62 2.79
C VAL A 70 8.56 -2.72 2.09
N PHE A 71 8.23 -2.96 0.83
CA PHE A 71 8.87 -3.92 -0.05
C PHE A 71 9.58 -3.16 -1.18
N ASP A 72 10.76 -3.64 -1.57
CA ASP A 72 11.55 -3.00 -2.61
C ASP A 72 10.87 -3.05 -3.99
N SER A 73 10.05 -4.08 -4.23
CA SER A 73 9.31 -4.26 -5.47
C SER A 73 7.96 -4.97 -5.26
N GLU A 74 7.12 -4.91 -6.30
CA GLU A 74 5.86 -5.67 -6.37
C GLU A 74 6.11 -7.19 -6.29
N GLN A 75 7.23 -7.65 -6.84
CA GLN A 75 7.61 -9.07 -6.80
C GLN A 75 7.98 -9.53 -5.38
N ASP A 76 8.67 -8.69 -4.60
CA ASP A 76 9.03 -9.02 -3.22
C ASP A 76 7.79 -9.14 -2.33
N TYR A 77 6.83 -8.23 -2.52
CA TYR A 77 5.52 -8.32 -1.88
C TYR A 77 4.79 -9.62 -2.26
N PHE A 78 4.73 -9.95 -3.55
CA PHE A 78 4.05 -11.16 -4.03
C PHE A 78 4.66 -12.44 -3.42
N MET A 79 5.99 -12.54 -3.40
CA MET A 79 6.68 -13.68 -2.77
C MET A 79 6.40 -13.80 -1.27
N TRP A 80 6.29 -12.67 -0.57
CA TRP A 80 5.95 -12.65 0.85
C TRP A 80 4.53 -13.16 1.11
N ILE A 81 3.56 -12.75 0.29
CA ILE A 81 2.17 -13.23 0.38
C ILE A 81 2.09 -14.74 0.17
N GLU A 82 2.68 -15.25 -0.92
CA GLU A 82 2.69 -16.69 -1.23
C GLU A 82 3.32 -17.52 -0.09
N ALA A 83 4.38 -17.01 0.53
CA ALA A 83 5.01 -17.66 1.68
C ALA A 83 4.20 -17.55 2.99
N SER A 84 3.27 -16.59 3.09
CA SER A 84 2.43 -16.37 4.28
C SER A 84 1.10 -17.13 4.23
N GLU A 85 0.62 -17.46 3.02
CA GLU A 85 -0.62 -18.21 2.78
C GLU A 85 -0.41 -19.73 2.61
N SER A 86 0.84 -20.20 2.68
CA SER A 86 1.24 -21.62 2.60
C SER A 86 1.39 -22.29 3.96
#